data_AF-A0A7Z0NNV0-F1
#
_entry.id   AF-A0A7Z0NNV0-F1
#
_cell.length_a   1.000
_cell.length_b   1.000
_cell.length_c   1.000
_cell.angle_alpha   90.00
_cell.angle_beta   90.00
_cell.angle_gamma   90.00
#
_symmetry.space_group_name_H-M   'P 1'
#
loop_
_entity.id
_entity.type
_entity.pdbx_description
1 polymer ?
#
loop_
_entity_poly.entity_id
_entity_poly.type
_entity_poly.pdbx_seq_one_letter_code
_entity_poly.pdbx_strand_id
1 'polypeptide(L)'
;MAVEKAPAVASTASRRAARAGTDVLIRKVDGHLAAAARAGLAESELELAERLAQVLRELVVSTARASAADRGRVRAAVHYFVLRRESRGRLLSVRSLTAAQRVVNRVVLDLGRPDLLVEARWDWPPGSPPR
;
A
#
# COMPACT_ATOMS: atom_id res chain seq x y z
N MET A 1 -38.04 33.32 -15.93
CA MET A 1 -37.99 31.87 -16.23
C MET A 1 -36.69 31.32 -15.66
N ALA A 2 -36.75 30.73 -14.47
CA ALA A 2 -35.59 30.13 -13.82
C ALA A 2 -35.39 28.73 -14.41
N VAL A 3 -34.27 28.52 -15.10
CA VAL A 3 -33.88 27.19 -15.58
C VAL A 3 -33.13 26.52 -14.45
N GLU A 4 -33.84 25.65 -13.74
CA GLU A 4 -33.32 24.82 -12.67
C GLU A 4 -32.26 23.87 -13.26
N LYS A 5 -30.99 24.14 -12.95
CA LYS A 5 -29.86 23.33 -13.41
C LYS A 5 -29.74 22.11 -12.50
N ALA A 6 -30.31 20.99 -12.93
CA ALA A 6 -30.25 19.71 -12.22
C ALA A 6 -28.79 19.29 -11.90
N PRO A 7 -28.51 18.71 -10.71
CA PRO A 7 -27.16 18.37 -10.33
C PRO A 7 -26.68 17.12 -11.07
N ALA A 8 -25.45 17.20 -11.57
CA ALA A 8 -24.75 16.12 -12.23
C ALA A 8 -24.70 14.87 -11.34
N VAL A 9 -25.50 13.87 -11.70
CA VAL A 9 -25.38 12.50 -11.20
C VAL A 9 -23.99 12.01 -11.64
N ALA A 10 -23.01 12.11 -10.75
CA ALA A 10 -21.79 11.32 -10.87
C ALA A 10 -22.24 9.86 -11.02
N SER A 11 -22.11 9.33 -12.22
CA SER A 11 -22.80 8.12 -12.67
C SER A 11 -22.38 6.95 -11.80
N THR A 12 -23.35 6.15 -11.36
CA THR A 12 -23.15 4.92 -10.58
C THR A 12 -22.07 4.00 -11.17
N ALA A 13 -21.87 4.04 -12.50
CA ALA A 13 -20.78 3.37 -13.21
C ALA A 13 -19.38 3.79 -12.73
N SER A 14 -19.12 5.09 -12.54
CA SER A 14 -17.83 5.61 -12.06
C SER A 14 -17.53 5.15 -10.63
N ARG A 15 -18.55 5.13 -9.76
CA ARG A 15 -18.42 4.60 -8.40
C ARG A 15 -18.16 3.10 -8.38
N ARG A 16 -18.80 2.34 -9.27
CA ARG A 16 -18.63 0.88 -9.36
C ARG A 16 -17.26 0.51 -9.92
N ALA A 17 -16.77 1.23 -10.93
CA ALA A 17 -15.42 1.07 -11.47
C ALA A 17 -14.32 1.43 -10.45
N ALA A 18 -14.53 2.51 -9.67
CA ALA A 18 -13.63 2.89 -8.59
C ALA A 18 -13.56 1.79 -7.50
N ARG A 19 -14.72 1.26 -7.06
CA ARG A 19 -14.77 0.14 -6.12
C ARG A 19 -14.07 -1.11 -6.66
N ALA A 20 -14.36 -1.50 -7.90
CA ALA A 20 -13.70 -2.64 -8.53
C ALA A 20 -12.18 -2.44 -8.61
N GLY A 21 -11.71 -1.21 -8.87
CA GLY A 21 -10.29 -0.87 -8.85
C GLY A 21 -9.64 -1.02 -7.46
N THR A 22 -10.32 -0.56 -6.42
CA THR A 22 -9.92 -0.72 -5.01
C THR A 22 -9.81 -2.21 -4.63
N ASP A 23 -10.82 -3.01 -4.98
CA ASP A 23 -10.85 -4.45 -4.67
C ASP A 23 -9.71 -5.22 -5.37
N VAL A 24 -9.38 -4.84 -6.60
CA VAL A 24 -8.25 -5.42 -7.35
C VAL A 24 -6.91 -5.11 -6.67
N LEU A 25 -6.74 -3.91 -6.10
CA LEU A 25 -5.51 -3.56 -5.39
C LEU A 25 -5.36 -4.37 -4.10
N ILE A 26 -6.44 -4.54 -3.33
CA ILE A 26 -6.45 -5.38 -2.12
C ILE A 26 -6.07 -6.81 -2.48
N ARG A 27 -6.71 -7.40 -3.49
CA ARG A 27 -6.41 -8.77 -3.94
C ARG A 27 -4.96 -8.94 -4.40
N LYS A 28 -4.36 -7.93 -5.02
CA LYS A 28 -2.93 -7.95 -5.41
C LYS A 28 -2.01 -7.95 -4.19
N VAL A 29 -2.31 -7.13 -3.19
CA VAL A 29 -1.56 -7.08 -1.92
C VAL A 29 -1.64 -8.44 -1.21
N ASP A 30 -2.83 -8.99 -1.05
CA ASP A 30 -3.04 -10.27 -0.36
C ASP A 30 -2.38 -11.44 -1.12
N GLY A 31 -2.48 -11.45 -2.45
CA GLY A 31 -1.83 -12.46 -3.29
C GLY A 31 -0.30 -12.39 -3.21
N HIS A 32 0.27 -11.19 -3.12
CA HIS A 32 1.71 -11.03 -2.91
C HIS A 32 2.14 -11.53 -1.52
N LEU A 33 1.39 -11.20 -0.47
CA LEU A 33 1.68 -11.66 0.89
C LEU A 33 1.59 -13.19 1.01
N ALA A 34 0.53 -13.80 0.49
CA ALA A 34 0.38 -15.26 0.47
C ALA A 34 1.48 -15.96 -0.32
N ALA A 35 2.03 -15.29 -1.33
CA ALA A 35 3.16 -15.79 -2.09
C ALA A 35 4.50 -15.62 -1.36
N ALA A 36 4.69 -14.51 -0.65
CA ALA A 36 5.83 -14.23 0.21
C ALA A 36 5.94 -15.28 1.33
N ALA A 37 4.83 -15.60 2.00
CA ALA A 37 4.76 -16.67 3.00
C ALA A 37 5.17 -18.03 2.43
N ARG A 38 4.66 -18.39 1.24
CA ARG A 38 5.01 -19.65 0.57
C ARG A 38 6.46 -19.72 0.07
N ALA A 39 7.11 -18.57 -0.13
CA ALA A 39 8.49 -18.51 -0.57
C ALA A 39 9.51 -18.76 0.56
N GLY A 40 9.06 -18.88 1.82
CA GLY A 40 9.94 -19.14 2.96
C GLY A 40 10.85 -17.96 3.29
N LEU A 41 10.33 -16.73 3.23
CA LEU A 41 11.07 -15.54 3.68
C LEU A 41 11.47 -15.65 5.16
N ALA A 42 12.50 -14.90 5.55
CA ALA A 42 12.83 -14.76 6.96
C ALA A 42 11.62 -14.16 7.72
N GLU A 43 11.41 -14.59 8.96
CA GLU A 43 10.28 -14.18 9.79
C GLU A 43 10.17 -12.64 9.89
N SER A 44 11.29 -11.95 10.09
CA SER A 44 11.33 -10.49 10.15
C SER A 44 10.96 -9.79 8.83
N GLU A 45 11.30 -10.40 7.69
CA GLU A 45 10.94 -9.90 6.36
C GLU A 45 9.44 -10.11 6.09
N LEU A 46 8.91 -11.27 6.51
CA LEU A 46 7.48 -11.58 6.39
C LEU A 46 6.65 -10.63 7.25
N GLU A 47 7.00 -10.44 8.51
CA GLU A 47 6.28 -9.53 9.39
C GLU A 47 6.34 -8.07 8.89
N LEU A 48 7.45 -7.62 8.30
CA LEU A 48 7.51 -6.30 7.64
C LEU A 48 6.57 -6.25 6.43
N ALA A 49 6.54 -7.31 5.61
CA ALA A 49 5.63 -7.41 4.48
C ALA A 49 4.16 -7.38 4.93
N GLU A 50 3.82 -8.01 6.05
CA GLU A 50 2.48 -8.00 6.64
C GLU A 50 2.06 -6.60 7.11
N ARG A 51 2.95 -5.89 7.81
CA ARG A 51 2.70 -4.50 8.22
C ARG A 51 2.49 -3.60 7.02
N LEU A 52 3.33 -3.72 5.99
CA LEU A 52 3.17 -2.97 4.74
C LEU A 52 1.86 -3.31 4.03
N ALA A 53 1.48 -4.58 3.97
CA ALA A 53 0.22 -5.02 3.40
C ALA A 53 -0.98 -4.43 4.14
N GLN A 54 -0.93 -4.39 5.48
CA GLN A 54 -1.99 -3.80 6.30
C GLN A 54 -2.15 -2.30 6.00
N VAL A 55 -1.05 -1.54 6.00
CA VAL A 55 -1.07 -0.10 5.68
C VAL A 55 -1.58 0.14 4.26
N LEU A 56 -1.13 -0.65 3.28
CA LEU A 56 -1.61 -0.53 1.90
C LEU A 56 -3.12 -0.81 1.78
N ARG A 57 -3.65 -1.82 2.47
CA ARG A 57 -5.10 -2.09 2.51
C ARG A 57 -5.87 -0.88 3.05
N GLU A 58 -5.38 -0.30 4.13
CA GLU A 58 -6.03 0.86 4.74
C GLU A 58 -5.95 2.12 3.87
N LEU A 59 -4.80 2.38 3.22
CA LEU A 59 -4.66 3.45 2.24
C LEU A 59 -5.60 3.26 1.04
N VAL A 60 -5.73 2.03 0.53
CA VAL A 60 -6.64 1.71 -0.58
C VAL A 60 -8.10 1.97 -0.22
N VAL A 61 -8.53 1.58 0.98
CA VAL A 61 -9.90 1.80 1.47
C VAL A 61 -10.16 3.29 1.73
N SER A 62 -9.26 3.98 2.42
CA SER A 62 -9.39 5.40 2.77
C SER A 62 -9.36 6.32 1.53
N THR A 63 -8.61 5.96 0.50
CA THR A 63 -8.53 6.74 -0.75
C THR A 63 -9.61 6.41 -1.78
N ALA A 64 -10.51 5.46 -1.50
CA ALA A 64 -11.57 5.05 -2.43
C ALA A 64 -12.48 6.22 -2.88
N ARG A 65 -12.68 7.22 -2.02
CA ARG A 65 -13.44 8.45 -2.33
C ARG A 65 -12.58 9.71 -2.49
N ALA A 66 -11.26 9.58 -2.39
CA ALA A 66 -10.32 10.70 -2.49
C ALA A 66 -10.09 11.18 -3.94
N SER A 67 -9.13 12.07 -4.17
CA SER A 67 -8.83 12.58 -5.51
C SER A 67 -8.28 11.47 -6.42
N ALA A 68 -8.33 11.69 -7.75
CA ALA A 68 -7.70 10.78 -8.71
C ALA A 68 -6.18 10.69 -8.52
N ALA A 69 -5.55 11.79 -8.10
CA ALA A 69 -4.12 11.83 -7.79
C ALA A 69 -3.77 10.92 -6.61
N ASP A 70 -4.55 10.98 -5.54
CA ASP A 70 -4.33 10.15 -4.33
C ASP A 70 -4.48 8.66 -4.66
N ARG A 71 -5.54 8.30 -5.40
CA ARG A 71 -5.70 6.92 -5.90
C ARG A 71 -4.55 6.49 -6.80
N GLY A 72 -4.01 7.39 -7.62
CA GLY A 72 -2.84 7.14 -8.46
C GLY A 72 -1.58 6.84 -7.65
N ARG A 73 -1.32 7.62 -6.59
CA ARG A 73 -0.20 7.41 -5.67
C ARG A 73 -0.30 6.07 -4.95
N VAL A 74 -1.47 5.74 -4.40
CA VAL A 74 -1.71 4.45 -3.74
C VAL A 74 -1.55 3.29 -4.71
N ARG A 75 -2.09 3.41 -5.94
CA ARG A 75 -1.91 2.40 -6.99
C ARG A 75 -0.44 2.19 -7.35
N ALA A 76 0.36 3.26 -7.43
CA ALA A 76 1.79 3.16 -7.67
C ALA A 76 2.53 2.48 -6.51
N ALA A 77 2.17 2.78 -5.26
CA ALA A 77 2.74 2.13 -4.08
C ALA A 77 2.44 0.62 -4.05
N VAL A 78 1.18 0.23 -4.27
CA VAL A 78 0.77 -1.18 -4.41
C VAL A 78 1.52 -1.84 -5.56
N HIS A 79 1.65 -1.15 -6.70
CA HIS A 79 2.35 -1.71 -7.85
C HIS A 79 3.83 -1.96 -7.55
N TYR A 80 4.51 -1.02 -6.87
CA TYR A 80 5.90 -1.18 -6.45
C TYR A 80 6.08 -2.35 -5.48
N PHE A 81 5.18 -2.48 -4.50
CA PHE A 81 5.16 -3.60 -3.55
C PHE A 81 4.99 -4.95 -4.26
N VAL A 82 4.07 -5.03 -5.25
CA VAL A 82 3.72 -6.28 -5.94
C VAL A 82 4.72 -6.67 -7.03
N LEU A 83 5.18 -5.74 -7.88
CA LEU A 83 6.07 -5.98 -9.04
C LEU A 83 7.36 -6.67 -8.66
N ARG A 84 7.87 -6.39 -7.46
CA ARG A 84 9.21 -6.84 -7.07
C ARG A 84 9.34 -8.36 -6.89
N ARG A 85 8.21 -9.09 -6.83
CA ARG A 85 8.20 -10.56 -6.92
C ARG A 85 8.36 -11.07 -8.36
N GLU A 86 7.64 -10.46 -9.32
CA GLU A 86 7.65 -10.93 -10.71
C GLU A 86 8.99 -10.66 -11.39
N SER A 87 9.66 -9.55 -11.08
CA SER A 87 10.88 -9.16 -11.80
C SER A 87 12.15 -9.92 -11.42
N ARG A 88 12.19 -10.74 -10.36
CA ARG A 88 13.48 -11.27 -9.87
C ARG A 88 13.57 -12.74 -9.47
N GLY A 89 12.53 -13.56 -9.54
CA GLY A 89 12.63 -15.04 -9.47
C GLY A 89 13.32 -15.67 -8.24
N ARG A 90 13.90 -14.89 -7.32
CA ARG A 90 14.65 -15.31 -6.15
C ARG A 90 14.51 -14.22 -5.09
N LEU A 91 13.87 -14.63 -3.98
CA LEU A 91 14.02 -14.12 -2.61
C LEU A 91 14.06 -12.59 -2.48
N LEU A 92 12.98 -12.04 -1.91
CA LEU A 92 12.90 -10.64 -1.49
C LEU A 92 14.05 -10.37 -0.51
N SER A 93 15.19 -9.86 -0.98
CA SER A 93 16.24 -9.38 -0.08
C SER A 93 15.68 -8.23 0.76
N VAL A 94 16.03 -8.18 2.06
CA VAL A 94 15.80 -7.05 3.00
C VAL A 94 15.81 -5.67 2.32
N ARG A 95 16.80 -5.38 1.47
CA ARG A 95 16.91 -4.09 0.73
C ARG A 95 15.69 -3.75 -0.13
N SER A 96 15.02 -4.76 -0.66
CA SER A 96 13.80 -4.62 -1.47
C SER A 96 12.59 -4.24 -0.62
N LEU A 97 12.45 -4.84 0.57
CA LEU A 97 11.39 -4.53 1.52
C LEU A 97 11.57 -3.14 2.14
N THR A 98 12.80 -2.77 2.49
CA THR A 98 13.12 -1.40 2.97
C THR A 98 12.81 -0.35 1.90
N ALA A 99 13.05 -0.64 0.61
CA ALA A 99 12.70 0.28 -0.46
C ALA A 99 11.18 0.42 -0.61
N ALA A 100 10.43 -0.69 -0.53
CA ALA A 100 8.97 -0.66 -0.54
C ALA A 100 8.41 0.14 0.64
N GLN A 101 8.98 -0.05 1.84
CA GLN A 101 8.63 0.71 3.03
C GLN A 101 8.85 2.22 2.85
N ARG A 102 9.99 2.64 2.30
CA ARG A 102 10.24 4.08 2.04
C ARG A 102 9.19 4.67 1.09
N VAL A 103 8.81 3.93 0.05
CA VAL A 103 7.75 4.36 -0.88
C VAL A 103 6.40 4.45 -0.18
N VAL A 104 6.03 3.45 0.61
CA VAL A 104 4.77 3.44 1.37
C VAL A 104 4.73 4.60 2.36
N ASN A 105 5.77 4.75 3.20
CA ASN A 105 5.85 5.85 4.17
C ASN A 105 5.81 7.22 3.48
N ARG A 106 6.41 7.36 2.29
CA ARG A 106 6.31 8.60 1.53
C ARG A 106 4.86 8.90 1.12
N VAL A 107 4.15 7.90 0.60
CA VAL A 107 2.73 8.05 0.21
C VAL A 107 1.85 8.31 1.42
N VAL A 108 2.11 7.67 2.55
CA VAL A 108 1.44 7.93 3.83
C VAL A 108 1.57 9.40 4.24
N LEU A 109 2.77 9.96 4.16
CA LEU A 109 3.03 11.38 4.46
C LEU A 109 2.35 12.31 3.45
N ASP A 110 2.45 12.01 2.16
CA ASP A 110 1.83 12.81 1.10
C ASP A 110 0.29 12.81 1.18
N LEU A 111 -0.31 11.79 1.83
CA LEU A 111 -1.74 11.69 2.10
C LEU A 111 -2.15 12.25 3.47
N GLY A 112 -1.19 12.76 4.25
CA GLY A 112 -1.45 13.34 5.58
C GLY A 112 -1.92 12.32 6.62
N ARG A 113 -1.50 11.06 6.52
CA ARG A 113 -1.87 9.96 7.42
C ARG A 113 -0.68 9.46 8.27
N PRO A 114 0.01 10.33 9.03
CA PRO A 114 1.21 9.93 9.77
C PRO A 114 0.97 8.79 10.78
N ASP A 115 -0.29 8.54 11.16
CA ASP A 115 -0.74 7.41 11.96
C ASP A 115 -0.44 6.04 11.32
N LEU A 116 -0.27 5.98 9.99
CA LEU A 116 0.01 4.76 9.24
C LEU A 116 1.49 4.56 8.89
N LEU A 117 2.39 5.34 9.50
CA LEU A 117 3.82 5.17 9.26
C LEU A 117 4.29 3.79 9.71
N VAL A 118 4.96 3.07 8.81
CA VAL A 118 5.55 1.78 9.14
C VAL A 118 6.96 2.03 9.68
N GLU A 119 7.15 1.78 10.96
CA GLU A 119 8.49 1.71 11.55
C GLU A 119 9.18 0.41 11.15
N ALA A 120 10.38 0.55 10.59
CA ALA A 120 11.29 -0.58 10.51
C ALA A 120 11.90 -0.66 11.89
N ARG A 121 11.51 -1.66 12.68
CA ARG A 121 12.23 -2.10 13.88
C ARG A 121 13.70 -2.50 13.64
N TRP A 122 14.33 -2.07 12.53
CA TRP A 122 15.68 -2.44 12.11
C TRP A 122 16.75 -1.38 12.42
N ASP A 123 16.39 -0.27 13.06
CA ASP A 123 17.37 0.76 13.48
C ASP A 123 17.78 0.69 14.96
N TRP A 124 17.61 -0.47 15.63
CA TRP A 124 18.23 -0.67 16.94
C TRP A 124 18.64 -2.14 17.16
N PRO A 125 19.95 -2.46 17.29
CA PRO A 125 20.33 -3.72 17.91
C PRO A 125 19.86 -3.68 19.38
N PRO A 126 19.04 -4.64 19.83
CA PRO A 126 18.64 -4.70 21.23
C PRO A 126 19.86 -5.09 22.08
N GLY A 127 20.67 -4.10 22.51
CA GLY A 127 21.86 -4.42 23.30
C GLY A 127 22.89 -3.33 23.60
N SER A 128 22.64 -2.03 23.43
CA SER A 128 23.59 -1.01 23.89
C SER A 128 23.07 -0.27 25.13
N PRO A 129 23.64 -0.52 26.34
CA PRO A 129 23.33 0.27 27.51
C PRO A 129 23.95 1.68 27.42
N PRO A 130 23.34 2.69 28.07
CA PRO A 130 23.94 4.02 28.14
C PRO A 130 25.26 3.97 28.93
N ARG A 131 26.28 4.64 28.42
CA ARG A 131 27.48 5.00 29.20
C ARG A 131 27.26 6.33 29.91
#